data_AF-A0A353PB57-F1
#
_entry.id   AF-A0A353PB57-F1
#
_cell.length_a   1.000
_cell.length_b   1.000
_cell.length_c   1.000
_cell.angle_alpha   90.00
_cell.angle_beta   90.00
_cell.angle_gamma   90.00
#
_symmetry.space_group_name_H-M   'P 1'
#
loop_
_entity.id
_entity.type
_entity.pdbx_description
1 polymer ?
#
loop_
_entity_poly.entity_id
_entity_poly.type
_entity_poly.pdbx_seq_one_letter_code
_entity_poly.pdbx_strand_id
1 'polypeptide(L)' 'METIVKRILSTSNTYADLLLRLPLGLIFAAHGAQKLFGWFGGYGLSGTGQWMASIGLRPGMLMAALAGSAEFFG' A
#
# COMPACT_ATOMS: atom_id res chain seq x y z
N MET A 1 -4.12 -10.81 28.09
CA MET A 1 -4.37 -10.03 26.86
C MET A 1 -3.08 -9.37 26.37
N GLU A 2 -2.34 -8.68 27.24
CA GLU A 2 -1.01 -8.09 26.98
C GLU A 2 -0.01 -8.99 26.20
N THR A 3 0.08 -10.28 26.52
CA THR A 3 1.10 -11.19 25.95
C THR A 3 0.84 -11.59 24.50
N ILE A 4 -0.43 -11.70 24.09
CA ILE A 4 -0.79 -12.07 22.71
C ILE A 4 -0.58 -10.87 21.79
N VAL A 5 -1.04 -9.70 22.20
CA VAL A 5 -0.87 -8.45 21.44
C VAL A 5 0.60 -8.14 21.25
N LYS A 6 1.43 -8.24 22.31
CA LYS A 6 2.88 -8.06 22.20
C LYS A 6 3.55 -9.01 21.23
N ARG A 7 3.12 -10.28 21.15
CA ARG A 7 3.70 -11.25 20.19
C ARG A 7 3.34 -10.93 18.74
N ILE A 8 2.13 -10.47 18.50
CA ILE A 8 1.66 -10.16 17.14
C ILE A 8 2.30 -8.87 16.63
N LEU A 9 2.48 -7.87 17.51
CA LEU A 9 3.04 -6.57 17.15
C LEU A 9 4.56 -6.49 17.32
N SER A 10 5.21 -7.49 17.90
CA SER A 10 6.68 -7.50 18.06
C SER A 10 7.37 -7.77 16.73
N THR A 11 8.36 -6.94 16.39
CA THR A 11 9.27 -7.16 15.27
C THR A 11 10.67 -7.49 15.77
N SER A 12 11.35 -8.43 15.12
CA SER A 12 12.79 -8.64 15.25
C SER A 12 13.57 -7.65 14.37
N ASN A 13 14.77 -7.27 14.80
CA ASN A 13 15.68 -6.39 14.05
C ASN A 13 16.84 -7.20 13.47
N THR A 14 16.53 -8.18 12.63
CA THR A 14 17.53 -9.02 11.97
C THR A 14 17.75 -8.60 10.52
N TYR A 15 18.91 -8.93 9.96
CA TYR A 15 19.18 -8.71 8.53
C TYR A 15 18.23 -9.50 7.62
N ALA A 16 17.75 -10.67 8.06
CA ALA A 16 16.77 -11.46 7.31
C ALA A 16 15.46 -10.69 7.11
N ASP A 17 14.97 -10.01 8.15
CA ASP A 17 13.76 -9.19 8.07
C ASP A 17 13.97 -7.99 7.14
N LEU A 18 15.15 -7.37 7.17
CA LEU A 18 15.50 -6.25 6.30
C LEU A 18 15.49 -6.65 4.82
N LEU A 19 16.02 -7.84 4.49
CA LEU A 19 16.04 -8.37 3.12
C LEU A 19 14.64 -8.60 2.55
N LEU A 20 13.64 -8.87 3.40
CA LEU A 20 12.24 -8.98 2.96
C LEU A 20 11.58 -7.60 2.87
N ARG A 21 11.83 -6.72 3.85
CA ARG A 21 11.20 -5.39 3.93
C ARG A 21 11.60 -4.46 2.81
N LEU A 22 12.88 -4.42 2.45
CA LEU A 22 13.37 -3.47 1.45
C LEU A 22 12.75 -3.70 0.07
N PRO A 23 12.81 -4.91 -0.52
CA PRO A 23 12.20 -5.16 -1.82
C PRO A 23 10.68 -4.97 -1.80
N LEU A 24 9.99 -5.53 -0.78
CA LEU A 24 8.53 -5.40 -0.68
C LEU A 24 8.09 -3.96 -0.47
N GLY A 25 8.77 -3.22 0.42
CA GLY A 25 8.49 -1.81 0.66
C GLY A 25 8.72 -0.94 -0.57
N LEU A 26 9.78 -1.20 -1.34
CA LEU A 26 10.01 -0.50 -2.62
C LEU A 26 8.92 -0.82 -3.66
N ILE A 27 8.48 -2.08 -3.76
CA ILE A 27 7.40 -2.49 -4.67
C ILE A 27 6.10 -1.79 -4.28
N PHE A 28 5.71 -1.82 -3.01
CA PHE A 28 4.51 -1.13 -2.55
C PHE A 28 4.60 0.38 -2.71
N ALA A 29 5.75 1.00 -2.42
CA ALA A 29 5.97 2.42 -2.69
C ALA A 29 5.81 2.75 -4.19
N ALA A 30 6.36 1.95 -5.09
CA ALA A 30 6.18 2.15 -6.53
C ALA A 30 4.71 1.99 -6.97
N HIS A 31 4.02 0.96 -6.47
CA HIS A 31 2.61 0.72 -6.77
C HIS A 31 1.68 1.81 -6.20
N GLY A 32 1.93 2.27 -4.97
CA GLY A 32 1.21 3.36 -4.35
C GLY A 32 1.43 4.68 -5.10
N ALA A 33 2.65 4.92 -5.57
CA ALA A 33 2.97 6.09 -6.40
C ALA A 33 2.26 6.06 -7.77
N GLN A 34 2.11 4.89 -8.38
CA GLN A 34 1.30 4.72 -9.59
C GLN A 34 -0.16 5.12 -9.36
N LYS A 35 -0.72 4.75 -8.20
CA LYS A 35 -2.11 5.04 -7.83
C LYS A 35 -2.33 6.50 -7.42
N LEU A 36 -1.43 7.08 -6.61
CA LEU A 36 -1.60 8.44 -6.10
C LEU A 36 -1.15 9.51 -7.10
N PHE A 37 0.01 9.31 -7.71
CA PHE A 37 0.71 10.35 -8.47
C PHE A 37 0.81 10.05 -9.97
N GLY A 38 0.44 8.84 -10.41
CA GLY A 38 0.60 8.42 -11.81
C GLY A 38 2.06 8.22 -12.22
N TRP A 39 2.97 8.08 -11.26
CA TRP A 39 4.39 7.82 -11.56
C TRP A 39 4.58 6.47 -12.21
N PHE A 40 5.72 6.28 -12.89
CA PHE A 40 6.06 5.02 -13.56
C PHE A 40 4.98 4.51 -14.55
N GLY A 41 4.27 5.44 -15.22
CA GLY A 41 3.21 5.13 -16.17
C GLY A 41 1.89 4.68 -15.53
N GLY A 42 1.70 4.92 -14.23
CA GLY A 42 0.47 4.59 -13.51
C GLY A 42 -0.73 5.46 -13.92
N TYR A 43 -1.93 4.95 -13.66
CA TYR A 43 -3.19 5.62 -14.02
C TYR A 43 -3.52 6.86 -13.16
N GLY A 44 -2.77 7.07 -12.07
CA GLY A 44 -3.01 8.13 -11.11
C GLY A 44 -4.37 8.02 -10.42
N LEU A 45 -4.66 9.01 -9.57
CA LEU A 45 -5.76 8.89 -8.63
C LEU A 45 -7.12 8.78 -9.33
N SER A 46 -7.32 9.57 -10.39
CA SER A 46 -8.55 9.55 -11.18
C SER A 46 -8.75 8.23 -11.94
N GLY A 47 -7.72 7.74 -12.63
CA GLY A 47 -7.84 6.52 -13.41
C GLY A 47 -8.00 5.27 -12.53
N THR A 48 -7.22 5.18 -11.44
CA THR A 48 -7.41 4.12 -10.45
C THR A 48 -8.78 4.22 -9.77
N GLY A 49 -9.25 5.43 -9.47
CA GLY A 49 -10.58 5.63 -8.88
C GLY A 49 -11.72 5.21 -9.80
N GLN A 50 -11.62 5.50 -11.10
CA GLN A 50 -12.58 5.03 -12.10
C GLN A 50 -12.59 3.51 -12.21
N TRP A 51 -11.41 2.88 -12.23
CA TRP A 51 -11.27 1.42 -12.24
C TRP A 51 -11.88 0.78 -10.97
N MET A 52 -11.61 1.34 -9.78
CA MET A 52 -12.20 0.84 -8.54
C MET A 52 -13.73 0.97 -8.55
N ALA A 53 -14.26 2.09 -9.02
CA ALA A 53 -15.70 2.27 -9.15
C ALA A 53 -16.32 1.28 -10.16
N SER A 54 -15.60 0.90 -11.22
CA SER A 54 -16.11 -0.04 -12.25
C SER A 54 -16.24 -1.47 -11.74
N ILE A 55 -15.43 -1.87 -10.75
CA ILE A 55 -15.53 -3.16 -10.06
C ILE A 55 -16.44 -3.12 -8.81
N GLY A 56 -17.16 -2.01 -8.60
CA GLY A 56 -18.13 -1.87 -7.50
C GLY A 56 -17.56 -1.27 -6.21
N LEU A 57 -16.26 -0.95 -6.15
CA LEU A 57 -15.64 -0.26 -5.00
C LEU A 57 -15.94 1.24 -5.08
N ARG A 58 -17.07 1.65 -4.51
CA ARG A 58 -17.54 3.04 -4.49
C ARG A 58 -17.47 3.62 -3.08
N PRO A 59 -17.03 4.88 -2.88
CA PRO A 59 -16.61 5.85 -3.90
C PRO A 59 -15.18 5.60 -4.42
N GLY A 60 -15.02 5.42 -5.72
CA GLY A 60 -13.76 4.93 -6.30
C GLY A 60 -12.55 5.83 -6.03
N MET A 61 -12.71 7.15 -6.09
CA MET A 61 -11.63 8.11 -5.73
C MET A 61 -11.15 7.94 -4.29
N LEU A 62 -12.07 7.72 -3.34
CA LEU A 62 -11.71 7.49 -1.95
C LEU A 62 -10.99 6.15 -1.81
N MET A 63 -11.48 5.10 -2.47
CA MET A 63 -10.83 3.78 -2.45
C MET A 63 -9.43 3.83 -3.05
N ALA A 64 -9.25 4.56 -4.15
CA ALA A 64 -7.94 4.74 -4.78
C ALA A 64 -6.98 5.52 -3.89
N ALA A 65 -7.46 6.56 -3.21
CA ALA A 65 -6.67 7.33 -2.26
C ALA A 65 -6.24 6.46 -1.06
N LEU A 66 -7.16 5.66 -0.51
CA LEU A 66 -6.88 4.78 0.64
C LEU A 66 -5.90 3.67 0.25
N ALA A 67 -6.13 2.97 -0.85
CA ALA A 67 -5.24 1.91 -1.32
C ALA A 67 -3.87 2.46 -1.71
N GLY A 68 -3.83 3.56 -2.46
CA GLY A 68 -2.57 4.21 -2.84
C GLY A 68 -1.78 4.69 -1.63
N SER A 69 -2.45 5.26 -0.62
CA SER A 69 -1.79 5.72 0.61
C SER A 69 -1.26 4.55 1.45
N ALA A 70 -2.05 3.48 1.59
CA ALA A 70 -1.63 2.29 2.32
C ALA A 70 -0.41 1.62 1.67
N GLU A 71 -0.37 1.55 0.34
CA GLU A 71 0.78 1.00 -0.38
C GLU A 71 2.00 1.93 -0.35
N PHE A 72 1.80 3.25 -0.47
CA PHE A 72 2.92 4.19 -0.55
C PHE A 72 3.60 4.45 0.81
N PHE A 73 2.81 4.60 1.87
CA PHE A 73 3.31 5.01 3.19
C PHE A 73 3.50 3.84 4.17
N GLY A 74 2.86 2.69 3.91
CA GLY A 74 2.85 1.54 4.82
C GLY A 74 1.76 1.62 5.88
#